data_AF-A0A4Y2R4Z2-F1
#
_entry.id   AF-A0A4Y2R4Z2-F1
#
_cell.length_a   1.000
_cell.length_b   1.000
_cell.length_c   1.000
_cell.angle_alpha   90.00
_cell.angle_beta   90.00
_cell.angle_gamma   90.00
#
_symmetry.space_group_name_H-M   'P 1'
#
loop_
_entity.id
_entity.type
_entity.pdbx_description
1 polymer ?
#
loop_
_entity_poly.entity_id
_entity_poly.type
_entity_poly.pdbx_seq_one_letter_code
_entity_poly.pdbx_strand_id
1 'polypeptide(L)'
;MVWRKPNSELEMKNVTPSVKHGGGSQMVWGCMSAVGVGNLHFIDGIMDKYMYLDILKQNLKQSAEKMGIFPHHKLYQDNDPKHNAHICRLWALYHCPQVIRTPAQSPDLNPIENILDHLNNRIRKFKISSKNELREKLMSEWDKIEGNVCANLVKSMPKRLNEVIKCKGGPTHY
;
A
#
# COMPACT_ATOMS: atom_id res chain seq x y z
N MET A 1 -21.76 24.45 -0.31
CA MET A 1 -22.98 24.20 0.48
C MET A 1 -24.05 23.68 -0.47
N VAL A 2 -24.54 22.45 -0.27
CA VAL A 2 -25.55 21.84 -1.15
C VAL A 2 -26.88 21.86 -0.41
N TRP A 3 -27.88 22.54 -0.98
CA TRP A 3 -29.25 22.55 -0.45
C TRP A 3 -30.05 21.45 -1.14
N ARG A 4 -30.59 20.50 -0.36
CA ARG A 4 -31.47 19.44 -0.87
C ARG A 4 -32.48 19.02 0.20
N LYS A 5 -33.57 18.39 -0.23
CA LYS A 5 -34.61 17.89 0.68
C LYS A 5 -34.07 16.72 1.53
N PRO A 6 -34.56 16.54 2.77
CA PRO A 6 -34.23 15.36 3.57
C PRO A 6 -34.51 14.06 2.79
N ASN A 7 -33.60 13.09 2.88
CA ASN A 7 -33.67 11.78 2.22
C ASN A 7 -33.64 11.76 0.67
N SER A 8 -33.35 12.89 0.00
CA SER A 8 -33.24 12.93 -1.48
C SER A 8 -31.79 12.82 -1.99
N GLU A 9 -30.87 12.35 -1.14
CA GLU A 9 -29.42 12.37 -1.36
C GLU A 9 -28.95 11.59 -2.59
N LEU A 10 -29.52 10.41 -2.81
CA LEU A 10 -29.11 9.47 -3.87
C LEU A 10 -30.02 9.52 -5.10
N GLU A 11 -30.96 10.48 -5.17
CA GLU A 11 -31.77 10.63 -6.38
C GLU A 11 -30.86 10.97 -7.56
N MET A 12 -31.00 10.25 -8.67
CA MET A 12 -30.10 10.36 -9.82
C MET A 12 -30.01 11.78 -10.42
N LYS A 13 -31.08 12.58 -10.27
CA LYS A 13 -31.12 14.01 -10.65
C LYS A 13 -30.28 14.93 -9.73
N ASN A 14 -29.88 14.45 -8.55
CA ASN A 14 -29.13 15.18 -7.53
C ASN A 14 -27.67 14.70 -7.42
N VAL A 15 -27.26 13.73 -8.23
CA VAL A 15 -25.91 13.15 -8.21
C VAL A 15 -25.30 13.24 -9.61
N THR A 16 -24.19 13.95 -9.75
CA THR A 16 -23.37 13.91 -10.97
C THR A 16 -22.25 12.89 -10.81
N PRO A 17 -21.95 12.07 -11.85
CA PRO A 17 -20.80 11.20 -11.82
C PRO A 17 -19.52 12.01 -11.61
N SER A 18 -18.78 11.72 -10.54
CA SER A 18 -17.46 12.29 -10.30
C SER A 18 -16.46 11.19 -9.97
N VAL A 19 -15.27 11.30 -10.55
CA VAL A 19 -14.14 10.38 -10.28
C VAL A 19 -13.50 10.67 -8.92
N LYS A 20 -13.59 11.92 -8.43
CA LYS A 20 -13.03 12.34 -7.13
C LYS A 20 -14.07 13.14 -6.34
N HIS A 21 -14.36 12.68 -5.13
CA HIS A 21 -15.32 13.32 -4.23
C HIS A 21 -14.58 14.28 -3.27
N GLY A 22 -15.27 15.35 -2.83
CA GLY A 22 -14.70 16.44 -2.03
C GLY A 22 -14.37 16.12 -0.56
N GLY A 23 -14.19 14.85 -0.19
CA GLY A 23 -13.93 14.40 1.19
C GLY A 23 -12.46 14.33 1.60
N GLY A 24 -11.54 14.69 0.70
CA GLY A 24 -10.10 14.55 0.91
C GLY A 24 -9.57 13.12 0.67
N SER A 25 -8.27 12.93 0.86
CA SER A 25 -7.60 11.63 0.77
C SER A 25 -6.45 11.56 1.77
N GLN A 26 -6.01 10.35 2.10
CA GLN A 26 -4.85 10.11 2.94
C GLN A 26 -3.87 9.21 2.21
N MET A 27 -2.67 9.71 1.94
CA MET A 27 -1.57 8.92 1.39
C MET A 27 -0.89 8.13 2.52
N VAL A 28 -0.54 6.87 2.27
CA VAL A 28 0.12 6.02 3.26
C VAL A 28 1.30 5.30 2.63
N TRP A 29 2.31 5.03 3.46
CA TRP A 29 3.32 4.02 3.19
C TRP A 29 3.09 2.86 4.15
N GLY A 30 3.19 1.63 3.66
CA GLY A 30 3.10 0.44 4.49
C GLY A 30 4.03 -0.64 3.95
N CYS A 31 4.31 -1.64 4.78
CA CYS A 31 5.05 -2.82 4.35
C CYS A 31 4.42 -4.10 4.91
N MET A 32 4.69 -5.23 4.26
CA MET A 32 4.24 -6.55 4.70
C MET A 32 5.29 -7.61 4.42
N SER A 33 5.19 -8.74 5.12
CA SER A 33 5.93 -9.97 4.82
C SER A 33 4.98 -11.18 4.92
N ALA A 34 5.47 -12.40 4.71
CA ALA A 34 4.64 -13.59 4.91
C ALA A 34 4.15 -13.75 6.37
N VAL A 35 4.80 -13.09 7.33
CA VAL A 35 4.43 -13.14 8.76
C VAL A 35 3.22 -12.25 9.05
N GLY A 36 3.09 -11.12 8.35
CA GLY A 36 2.05 -10.13 8.62
C GLY A 36 2.42 -8.75 8.11
N VAL A 37 1.71 -7.74 8.59
CA VAL A 37 1.95 -6.34 8.26
C VAL A 37 2.99 -5.68 9.18
N GLY A 38 3.82 -4.82 8.60
CA GLY A 38 4.74 -3.95 9.32
C GLY A 38 4.08 -2.64 9.73
N ASN A 39 4.87 -1.57 9.83
CA ASN A 39 4.36 -0.24 10.16
C ASN A 39 3.54 0.34 8.99
N LEU A 40 2.52 1.11 9.34
CA LEU A 40 1.77 1.99 8.44
C LEU A 40 2.11 3.45 8.80
N HIS A 41 2.62 4.21 7.83
CA HIS A 41 3.04 5.59 7.99
C HIS A 41 2.16 6.52 7.17
N PHE A 42 1.65 7.58 7.79
CA PHE A 42 0.83 8.58 7.11
C PHE A 42 1.69 9.65 6.46
N ILE A 43 1.42 9.91 5.18
CA ILE A 43 2.12 10.93 4.41
C ILE A 43 1.22 12.15 4.28
N ASP A 44 1.75 13.31 4.62
CA ASP A 44 1.11 14.60 4.40
C ASP A 44 1.74 15.30 3.19
N GLY A 45 0.90 15.66 2.22
CA GLY A 45 1.33 16.29 0.97
C GLY A 45 1.84 15.29 -0.07
N ILE A 46 2.73 15.76 -0.96
CA ILE A 46 3.32 14.97 -2.03
C ILE A 46 4.61 14.35 -1.53
N MET A 47 4.75 13.03 -1.64
CA MET A 47 5.99 12.35 -1.31
C MET A 47 7.09 12.67 -2.31
N ASP A 48 8.21 13.20 -1.81
CA ASP A 48 9.46 13.32 -2.55
C ASP A 48 10.46 12.21 -2.14
N LYS A 49 11.64 12.21 -2.78
CA LYS A 49 12.68 11.22 -2.50
C LYS A 49 13.29 11.32 -1.11
N TYR A 50 13.32 12.52 -0.50
CA TYR A 50 13.92 12.73 0.82
C TYR A 50 12.98 12.23 1.91
N MET A 51 11.69 12.56 1.81
CA MET A 51 10.68 12.05 2.72
C MET A 51 10.57 10.52 2.61
N TYR A 52 10.62 9.98 1.39
CA TYR A 52 10.65 8.52 1.21
C TYR A 52 11.86 7.86 1.90
N LEU A 53 13.06 8.45 1.76
CA LEU A 53 14.26 7.95 2.44
C LEU A 53 14.10 8.01 3.98
N ASP A 54 13.51 9.07 4.52
CA ASP A 54 13.28 9.20 5.96
C ASP A 54 12.24 8.20 6.47
N ILE A 55 11.19 7.92 5.68
CA ILE A 55 10.23 6.85 5.97
C ILE A 55 10.94 5.50 6.07
N LEU A 56 11.84 5.18 5.12
CA LEU A 56 12.60 3.93 5.17
C LEU A 56 13.48 3.83 6.42
N LYS A 57 14.23 4.90 6.74
CA LYS A 57 15.10 4.95 7.93
C LYS A 57 14.33 4.73 9.23
N GLN A 58 13.16 5.33 9.34
CA GLN A 58 12.35 5.26 10.55
C GLN A 58 11.61 3.92 10.68
N ASN A 59 11.09 3.38 9.57
CA ASN A 59 10.08 2.32 9.65
C ASN A 59 10.56 0.94 9.19
N LEU A 60 11.54 0.85 8.28
CA LEU A 60 11.85 -0.43 7.64
C LEU A 60 12.44 -1.43 8.63
N LYS A 61 13.47 -1.02 9.39
CA LYS A 61 14.10 -1.86 10.41
C LYS A 61 13.12 -2.26 11.50
N GLN A 62 12.37 -1.29 12.05
CA GLN A 62 11.38 -1.54 13.09
C GLN A 62 10.31 -2.54 12.62
N SER A 63 9.86 -2.43 11.37
CA SER A 63 8.90 -3.36 10.79
C SER A 63 9.48 -4.77 10.65
N ALA A 64 10.73 -4.88 10.21
CA ALA A 64 11.42 -6.17 10.10
C ALA A 64 11.65 -6.83 11.47
N GLU A 65 11.96 -6.05 12.51
CA GLU A 65 12.07 -6.51 13.90
C GLU A 65 10.71 -6.94 14.46
N LYS A 66 9.65 -6.13 14.26
CA LYS A 66 8.26 -6.46 14.65
C LYS A 66 7.80 -7.80 14.06
N MET A 67 8.20 -8.08 12.82
CA MET A 67 7.86 -9.33 12.13
C MET A 67 8.85 -10.48 12.38
N GLY A 68 9.92 -10.27 13.17
CA GLY A 68 10.92 -11.31 13.45
C GLY A 68 11.74 -11.76 12.23
N ILE A 69 11.84 -10.93 11.18
CA ILE A 69 12.56 -11.24 9.94
C ILE A 69 13.89 -10.49 9.80
N PHE A 70 14.22 -9.62 10.76
CA PHE A 70 15.52 -8.98 10.85
C PHE A 70 16.57 -10.00 11.36
N PRO A 71 17.82 -10.01 10.84
CA PRO A 71 18.36 -9.17 9.78
C PRO A 71 18.21 -9.77 8.37
N HIS A 72 17.47 -10.87 8.17
CA HIS A 72 17.51 -11.66 6.92
C HIS A 72 16.47 -11.27 5.85
N HIS A 73 15.71 -10.19 6.07
CA HIS A 73 14.71 -9.69 5.14
C HIS A 73 15.28 -9.28 3.76
N LYS A 74 14.41 -9.29 2.75
CA LYS A 74 14.70 -8.75 1.41
C LYS A 74 13.71 -7.65 1.10
N LEU A 75 14.19 -6.50 0.65
CA LEU A 75 13.35 -5.38 0.27
C LEU A 75 12.76 -5.61 -1.12
N TYR A 76 11.44 -5.60 -1.22
CA TYR A 76 10.69 -5.63 -2.48
C TYR A 76 9.90 -4.33 -2.59
N GLN A 77 10.03 -3.62 -3.71
CA GLN A 77 9.34 -2.35 -3.97
C GLN A 77 9.14 -2.14 -5.46
N ASP A 78 8.17 -1.31 -5.83
CA ASP A 78 7.95 -0.93 -7.23
C ASP A 78 9.08 -0.04 -7.78
N ASN A 79 8.93 0.34 -9.05
CA ASN A 79 9.90 1.14 -9.77
C ASN A 79 9.61 2.65 -9.75
N ASP A 80 8.86 3.19 -8.79
CA ASP A 80 8.65 4.64 -8.68
C ASP A 80 10.01 5.39 -8.75
N PRO A 81 10.12 6.49 -9.52
CA PRO A 81 11.34 7.29 -9.62
C PRO A 81 11.97 7.67 -8.27
N LYS A 82 11.17 7.82 -7.21
CA LYS A 82 11.63 8.14 -5.84
C LYS A 82 12.31 6.95 -5.18
N HIS A 83 11.83 5.73 -5.41
CA HIS A 83 12.47 4.50 -4.91
C HIS A 83 13.78 4.24 -5.65
N ASN A 84 13.84 4.62 -6.93
CA ASN A 84 15.02 4.51 -7.78
C ASN A 84 15.97 5.72 -7.72
N ALA A 85 15.65 6.75 -6.93
CA ALA A 85 16.52 7.89 -6.72
C ALA A 85 17.87 7.43 -6.12
N HIS A 86 18.96 8.06 -6.56
CA HIS A 86 20.32 7.66 -6.17
C HIS A 86 20.49 7.52 -4.64
N ILE A 87 19.97 8.50 -3.88
CA ILE A 87 20.05 8.52 -2.41
C ILE A 87 19.33 7.33 -1.77
N CYS A 88 18.18 6.92 -2.32
CA CYS A 88 17.35 5.84 -1.78
C CYS A 88 17.99 4.49 -2.10
N ARG A 89 18.48 4.32 -3.33
CA ARG A 89 19.22 3.12 -3.74
C ARG A 89 20.50 2.94 -2.96
N LEU A 90 21.26 4.03 -2.74
CA LEU A 90 22.49 3.98 -1.97
C LEU A 90 22.22 3.59 -0.51
N TRP A 91 21.19 4.18 0.10
CA TRP A 91 20.79 3.81 1.45
C TRP A 91 20.36 2.33 1.52
N ALA A 92 19.51 1.87 0.60
CA ALA A 92 19.05 0.48 0.58
C ALA A 92 20.21 -0.51 0.40
N LEU A 93 21.24 -0.15 -0.39
CA LEU A 93 22.44 -0.98 -0.59
C LEU A 93 23.20 -1.24 0.72
N TYR A 94 23.26 -0.26 1.63
CA TYR A 94 23.98 -0.40 2.90
C TYR A 94 23.13 -0.94 4.06
N HIS A 95 21.80 -0.78 3.99
CA HIS A 95 20.91 -1.09 5.10
C HIS A 95 19.98 -2.29 4.88
N CYS A 96 19.83 -2.75 3.64
CA CYS A 96 19.03 -3.93 3.31
C CYS A 96 19.96 -5.08 2.89
N PRO A 97 19.76 -6.30 3.39
CA PRO A 97 20.56 -7.46 2.98
C PRO A 97 20.48 -7.75 1.49
N GLN A 98 19.29 -7.53 0.91
CA GLN A 98 19.05 -7.67 -0.51
C GLN A 98 17.88 -6.78 -0.93
N VAL A 99 18.00 -6.17 -2.11
CA VAL A 99 16.89 -5.50 -2.80
C VAL A 99 16.50 -6.34 -4.01
N ILE A 100 15.23 -6.72 -4.12
CA ILE A 100 14.70 -7.50 -5.23
C ILE A 100 14.38 -6.55 -6.38
N ARG A 101 14.86 -6.88 -7.58
CA ARG A 101 14.51 -6.15 -8.80
C ARG A 101 13.10 -6.53 -9.24
N THR A 102 12.29 -5.52 -9.51
CA THR A 102 10.90 -5.69 -9.95
C THR A 102 10.77 -5.22 -11.41
N PRO A 103 9.90 -5.85 -12.21
CA PRO A 103 9.55 -5.32 -13.52
C PRO A 103 8.73 -4.03 -13.39
N ALA A 104 8.87 -3.13 -14.38
CA ALA A 104 8.08 -1.90 -14.42
C ALA A 104 6.61 -2.22 -14.77
N GLN A 105 5.68 -1.41 -14.25
CA GLN A 105 4.24 -1.53 -14.55
C GLN A 105 3.64 -2.91 -14.23
N SER A 106 4.11 -3.57 -13.17
CA SER A 106 3.61 -4.90 -12.75
C SER A 106 3.00 -4.86 -11.34
N PRO A 107 1.87 -4.15 -11.14
CA PRO A 107 1.17 -4.16 -9.85
C PRO A 107 0.65 -5.56 -9.49
N ASP A 108 0.37 -6.39 -10.50
CA ASP A 108 -0.02 -7.79 -10.37
C ASP A 108 1.05 -8.65 -9.66
N LEU A 109 2.31 -8.24 -9.76
CA LEU A 109 3.45 -8.84 -9.05
C LEU A 109 3.76 -8.16 -7.71
N ASN A 110 2.94 -7.24 -7.22
CA ASN A 110 3.15 -6.58 -5.94
C ASN A 110 2.05 -6.97 -4.92
N PRO A 111 2.28 -7.99 -4.07
CA PRO A 111 1.31 -8.47 -3.10
C PRO A 111 0.69 -7.42 -2.18
N ILE A 112 1.41 -6.33 -1.91
CA ILE A 112 0.91 -5.27 -1.03
C ILE A 112 -0.25 -4.51 -1.66
N GLU A 113 -0.38 -4.47 -2.99
CA GLU A 113 -1.53 -3.87 -3.66
C GLU A 113 -2.82 -4.59 -3.25
N ASN A 114 -2.79 -5.92 -3.14
CA ASN A 114 -3.94 -6.69 -2.67
C ASN A 114 -4.27 -6.40 -1.19
N ILE A 115 -3.26 -6.12 -0.36
CA ILE A 115 -3.46 -5.69 1.03
C ILE A 115 -4.08 -4.29 1.09
N LEU A 116 -3.60 -3.35 0.27
CA LEU A 116 -4.14 -2.00 0.20
C LEU A 116 -5.58 -2.00 -0.30
N ASP A 117 -5.91 -2.85 -1.28
CA ASP A 117 -7.28 -3.05 -1.75
C ASP A 117 -8.18 -3.66 -0.67
N HIS A 118 -7.69 -4.66 0.06
CA HIS A 118 -8.40 -5.24 1.19
C HIS A 118 -8.67 -4.20 2.28
N LEU A 119 -7.67 -3.37 2.61
CA LEU A 119 -7.81 -2.27 3.55
C LEU A 119 -8.85 -1.25 3.06
N ASN A 120 -8.76 -0.80 1.81
CA ASN A 120 -9.70 0.13 1.20
C ASN A 120 -11.15 -0.41 1.25
N ASN A 121 -11.34 -1.70 0.97
CA ASN A 121 -12.65 -2.34 1.04
C ASN A 121 -13.21 -2.42 2.46
N ARG A 122 -12.36 -2.59 3.48
CA ARG A 122 -12.78 -2.50 4.89
C ARG A 122 -13.15 -1.08 5.27
N ILE A 123 -12.32 -0.10 4.89
CA ILE A 123 -12.53 1.32 5.20
C ILE A 123 -13.83 1.85 4.61
N ARG A 124 -14.20 1.43 3.38
CA ARG A 124 -15.46 1.80 2.72
C ARG A 124 -16.73 1.40 3.49
N LYS A 125 -16.64 0.47 4.45
CA LYS A 125 -17.77 0.06 5.29
C LYS A 125 -18.08 1.05 6.42
N PHE A 126 -17.15 1.94 6.74
CA PHE A 126 -17.32 2.94 7.78
C PHE A 126 -17.81 4.26 7.18
N LYS A 127 -18.69 4.95 7.91
CA LYS A 127 -19.05 6.34 7.60
C LYS A 127 -17.98 7.24 8.20
N ILE A 128 -17.02 7.65 7.38
CA ILE A 128 -15.90 8.49 7.80
C ILE A 128 -16.19 9.94 7.44
N SER A 129 -16.09 10.82 8.43
CA SER A 129 -16.49 12.23 8.33
C SER A 129 -15.30 13.20 8.39
N SER A 130 -14.12 12.73 8.78
CA SER A 130 -12.90 13.55 8.87
C SER A 130 -11.62 12.79 8.50
N LYS A 131 -10.56 13.53 8.18
CA LYS A 131 -9.23 12.95 7.89
C LYS A 131 -8.62 12.26 9.11
N ASN A 132 -8.87 12.75 10.32
CA ASN A 132 -8.38 12.12 11.56
C ASN A 132 -9.09 10.79 11.81
N GLU A 133 -10.41 10.75 11.65
CA GLU A 133 -11.17 9.51 11.72
C GLU A 133 -10.69 8.50 10.65
N LEU A 134 -10.37 8.97 9.44
CA LEU A 134 -9.77 8.12 8.40
C LEU A 134 -8.44 7.51 8.85
N ARG A 135 -7.54 8.30 9.47
CA ARG A 135 -6.26 7.80 9.98
C ARG A 135 -6.42 6.76 11.06
N GLU A 136 -7.29 7.02 12.04
CA GLU A 136 -7.57 6.09 13.13
C GLU A 136 -8.16 4.77 12.62
N LYS A 137 -9.08 4.84 11.66
CA LYS A 137 -9.65 3.66 11.02
C LYS A 137 -8.63 2.91 10.16
N LEU A 138 -7.78 3.61 9.43
CA LEU A 138 -6.70 2.98 8.65
C LEU A 138 -5.74 2.21 9.56
N MET A 139 -5.27 2.80 10.67
CA MET A 139 -4.41 2.09 11.62
C MET A 139 -5.12 0.88 12.23
N SER A 140 -6.32 1.07 12.76
CA SER A 140 -7.05 -0.01 13.43
C SER A 140 -7.43 -1.16 12.51
N GLU A 141 -7.75 -0.90 11.24
CA GLU A 141 -8.02 -1.96 10.27
C GLU A 141 -6.75 -2.61 9.73
N TRP A 142 -5.65 -1.85 9.61
CA TRP A 142 -4.34 -2.37 9.24
C TRP A 142 -3.83 -3.40 10.24
N ASP A 143 -3.90 -3.09 11.55
CA ASP A 143 -3.45 -3.99 12.61
C ASP A 143 -4.32 -5.26 12.75
N LYS A 144 -5.54 -5.26 12.16
CA LYS A 144 -6.42 -6.43 12.07
C LYS A 144 -6.15 -7.33 10.86
N ILE A 145 -5.14 -7.02 10.05
CA ILE A 145 -4.76 -7.88 8.93
C ILE A 145 -4.00 -9.07 9.50
N GLU A 146 -4.63 -10.24 9.42
CA GLU A 146 -4.05 -11.48 9.89
C GLU A 146 -2.86 -11.92 9.04
N GLY A 147 -1.86 -12.51 9.70
CA GLY A 147 -0.65 -13.03 9.03
C GLY A 147 -0.94 -14.09 7.97
N ASN A 148 -2.03 -14.85 8.10
CA ASN A 148 -2.45 -15.85 7.09
C ASN A 148 -2.78 -15.19 5.73
N VAL A 149 -3.38 -14.00 5.72
CA VAL A 149 -3.69 -13.24 4.50
C VAL A 149 -2.38 -12.88 3.81
N CYS A 150 -1.45 -12.30 4.56
CA CYS A 150 -0.14 -11.94 4.07
C CYS A 150 0.66 -13.17 3.57
N ALA A 151 0.65 -14.26 4.32
CA ALA A 151 1.32 -15.51 3.95
C ALA A 151 0.78 -16.07 2.62
N ASN A 152 -0.55 -16.09 2.45
CA ASN A 152 -1.17 -16.60 1.23
C ASN A 152 -0.82 -15.74 0.01
N LEU A 153 -0.76 -14.42 0.16
CA LEU A 153 -0.34 -13.52 -0.91
C LEU A 153 1.12 -13.76 -1.31
N VAL A 154 2.04 -13.87 -0.34
CA VAL A 154 3.45 -14.18 -0.63
C VAL A 154 3.60 -15.57 -1.27
N LYS A 155 2.89 -16.58 -0.77
CA LYS A 155 2.87 -17.94 -1.36
C LYS A 155 2.31 -17.97 -2.79
N SER A 156 1.50 -16.99 -3.18
CA SER A 156 0.96 -16.91 -4.54
C SER A 156 2.00 -16.46 -5.57
N MET A 157 3.12 -15.84 -5.15
CA MET A 157 4.10 -15.23 -6.06
C MET A 157 4.65 -16.16 -7.14
N PRO A 158 5.05 -17.42 -6.87
CA PRO A 158 5.47 -18.33 -7.92
C PRO A 158 4.39 -18.56 -8.99
N LYS A 159 3.11 -18.64 -8.58
CA LYS A 159 1.98 -18.76 -9.51
C LYS A 159 1.81 -17.49 -10.34
N ARG A 160 1.91 -16.29 -9.73
CA ARG A 160 1.83 -15.02 -10.46
C ARG A 160 2.93 -14.89 -11.51
N LEU A 161 4.17 -15.21 -11.12
CA LEU A 161 5.32 -15.21 -12.03
C LEU A 161 5.12 -16.18 -13.21
N ASN A 162 4.60 -17.39 -12.93
CA ASN A 162 4.27 -18.34 -14.00
C ASN A 162 3.18 -17.81 -14.95
N GLU A 163 2.17 -17.12 -14.44
CA GLU A 163 1.15 -16.48 -15.28
C GLU A 163 1.74 -15.36 -16.13
N VAL A 164 2.63 -14.52 -15.60
CA VAL A 164 3.33 -13.49 -16.38
C VAL A 164 4.16 -14.14 -17.51
N ILE A 165 4.84 -15.25 -17.24
CA ILE A 165 5.60 -15.99 -18.26
C ILE A 165 4.66 -16.53 -19.34
N LYS A 166 3.52 -17.13 -18.95
CA LYS A 166 2.50 -17.61 -19.91
C LYS A 166 1.93 -16.48 -20.76
N CYS A 167 1.67 -15.33 -20.15
CA CYS A 167 1.24 -14.11 -20.83
C CYS A 167 2.37 -13.38 -21.58
N LYS A 168 3.59 -13.94 -21.62
CA LYS A 168 4.78 -13.36 -22.28
C LYS A 168 5.08 -11.92 -21.83
N GLY A 169 4.93 -11.66 -20.53
CA GLY A 169 5.10 -10.33 -19.94
C GLY A 169 3.87 -9.42 -20.01
N GLY A 170 2.76 -9.89 -20.58
CA GLY A 170 1.48 -9.19 -20.58
C GLY A 170 0.76 -9.23 -19.24
N PRO A 171 -0.33 -8.45 -19.07
CA PRO A 171 -1.11 -8.40 -17.83
C PRO A 171 -1.66 -9.77 -17.41
N THR A 172 -1.74 -9.98 -16.10
CA THR A 172 -2.37 -11.16 -15.51
C THR A 172 -3.70 -10.81 -14.83
N HIS A 173 -4.38 -11.81 -14.25
CA HIS A 173 -5.63 -11.63 -13.53
C HIS A 173 -5.44 -11.21 -12.06
N TYR A 174 -4.19 -11.03 -11.61
CA TYR A 174 -3.83 -10.70 -10.22
C TYR A 174 -3.81 -9.20 -9.94
#